data_AF-A0A957RKU6-F1
#
_entry.id   AF-A0A957RKU6-F1
#
_cell.length_a   1.000
_cell.length_b   1.000
_cell.length_c   1.000
_cell.angle_alpha   90.00
_cell.angle_beta   90.00
_cell.angle_gamma   90.00
#
_symmetry.space_group_name_H-M   'P 1'
#
loop_
_entity.id
_entity.type
_entity.pdbx_description
1 polymer ?
#
loop_
_entity_poly.entity_id
_entity_poly.type
_entity_poly.pdbx_seq_one_letter_code
_entity_poly.pdbx_strand_id
1 'polypeptide(L)'
;MKQKSRLYLFFGLLLALTLAVSGCVAPAPGGAAAPAGGEAAATEAAAEEGAAAEGGFTIGVSNTLVGNGWREQMICAIKAQATASGLVDEVVVVNR
;
A
#
# COMPACT_ATOMS: atom_id res chain seq x y z
N MET A 1 -2.32 27.47 30.19
CA MET A 1 -2.25 26.04 29.82
C MET A 1 -3.61 25.44 29.44
N LYS A 2 -4.72 25.77 30.13
CA LYS A 2 -6.07 25.24 29.85
C LYS A 2 -6.64 25.59 28.45
N GLN A 3 -6.35 26.77 27.89
CA GLN A 3 -6.83 27.15 26.54
C GLN A 3 -6.14 26.38 25.40
N LYS A 4 -4.83 26.11 25.51
CA LYS A 4 -4.08 25.34 24.50
C LYS A 4 -4.55 23.88 24.46
N SER A 5 -4.80 23.28 25.63
CA SER A 5 -5.34 21.92 25.73
C SER A 5 -6.76 21.80 25.13
N ARG A 6 -7.63 22.80 25.35
CA ARG A 6 -8.94 22.85 24.68
C ARG A 6 -8.81 23.01 23.17
N LEU A 7 -7.86 23.83 22.71
CA LEU A 7 -7.62 24.02 21.27
C LEU A 7 -7.13 22.73 20.59
N TYR A 8 -6.23 21.97 21.22
CA TYR A 8 -5.80 20.66 20.71
C TYR A 8 -6.92 19.61 20.74
N LEU A 9 -7.79 19.65 21.77
CA LEU A 9 -8.98 18.81 21.83
C LEU A 9 -9.97 19.10 20.70
N PHE A 10 -10.19 20.39 20.40
CA PHE A 10 -11.03 20.81 19.29
C PHE A 10 -10.45 20.38 17.94
N PHE A 11 -9.14 20.58 17.70
CA PHE A 11 -8.49 20.15 16.46
C PHE A 11 -8.50 18.63 16.30
N GLY A 12 -8.26 17.87 17.37
CA GLY A 12 -8.33 16.41 17.35
C GLY A 12 -9.74 15.89 17.06
N LEU A 13 -10.77 16.50 17.66
CA LEU A 13 -12.17 16.16 17.40
C LEU A 13 -12.56 16.48 15.95
N LEU A 14 -12.10 17.62 15.43
CA LEU A 14 -12.40 18.06 14.07
C LEU A 14 -11.75 17.14 13.02
N LEU A 15 -10.51 16.72 13.26
CA LEU A 15 -9.81 15.74 12.41
C LEU A 15 -10.54 14.38 12.41
N ALA A 16 -10.94 13.90 13.59
CA ALA A 16 -11.68 12.64 13.70
C ALA A 16 -13.04 12.69 12.98
N LEU A 17 -13.76 13.82 13.08
CA LEU A 17 -15.04 14.02 12.40
C LEU A 17 -14.87 14.05 10.87
N THR A 18 -13.80 14.66 10.35
CA THR A 18 -13.52 14.66 8.91
C THR A 18 -13.23 13.27 8.35
N LEU A 19 -12.50 12.42 9.08
CA LEU A 19 -12.26 11.03 8.66
C LEU A 19 -13.54 10.19 8.67
N ALA A 20 -14.42 10.40 9.64
CA ALA A 20 -15.68 9.65 9.74
C ALA A 20 -16.66 9.97 8.59
N VAL A 21 -16.70 11.22 8.11
CA VAL A 21 -17.59 11.64 7.00
C VAL A 21 -17.09 11.14 5.63
N SER A 22 -15.79 10.95 5.45
CA SER A 22 -15.23 10.49 4.17
C SER A 22 -15.39 8.98 3.92
N GLY A 23 -15.85 8.20 4.90
CA GLY A 23 -16.00 6.74 4.81
C GLY A 23 -17.31 6.25 4.18
N CYS A 24 -18.22 7.14 3.80
CA CYS A 24 -19.54 6.77 3.27
C CYS A 24 -19.77 7.33 1.86
N VAL A 25 -18.99 6.85 0.88
CA VAL A 25 -19.38 6.89 -0.54
C VAL A 25 -19.79 5.47 -0.94
N ALA A 26 -21.09 5.27 -1.08
CA ALA A 26 -21.63 4.10 -1.76
C ALA A 26 -21.41 4.28 -3.28
N PRO A 27 -20.97 3.25 -4.04
CA PRO A 27 -20.85 3.36 -5.49
C PRO A 27 -22.25 3.49 -6.11
N ALA A 28 -22.51 4.62 -6.75
CA ALA A 28 -23.75 4.83 -7.50
C ALA A 28 -23.76 3.93 -8.75
N PRO A 29 -24.88 3.25 -9.05
CA PRO A 29 -24.99 2.47 -10.28
C PRO A 29 -25.21 3.40 -11.47
N GLY A 30 -24.32 3.30 -12.47
CA GLY A 30 -24.57 3.58 -13.87
C GLY A 30 -25.16 4.95 -14.26
N GLY A 31 -24.31 5.83 -14.77
CA GLY A 31 -24.73 7.01 -15.52
C GLY A 31 -23.57 7.61 -16.30
N ALA A 32 -23.53 7.36 -17.60
CA ALA A 32 -22.49 7.80 -18.52
C ALA A 32 -22.39 9.34 -18.58
N ALA A 33 -21.19 9.87 -18.34
CA ALA A 33 -20.72 11.14 -18.89
C ALA A 33 -19.18 11.13 -18.91
N ALA A 34 -18.62 11.32 -20.11
CA ALA A 34 -17.21 11.20 -20.45
C ALA A 34 -16.32 12.24 -19.77
N PRO A 35 -15.00 11.97 -19.65
CA PRO A 35 -13.99 13.00 -19.78
C PRO A 35 -13.14 12.79 -21.03
N ALA A 36 -13.02 13.86 -21.81
CA ALA A 36 -11.92 14.05 -22.75
C ALA A 36 -10.64 14.32 -21.94
N GLY A 37 -9.53 13.70 -22.38
CA GLY A 37 -8.22 13.85 -21.75
C GLY A 37 -7.54 12.50 -21.62
N GLY A 38 -7.05 11.96 -22.74
CA GLY A 38 -6.41 10.66 -22.82
C GLY A 38 -5.07 10.63 -22.08
N GLU A 39 -5.13 10.32 -20.79
CA GLU A 39 -4.03 9.69 -20.06
C GLU A 39 -4.00 8.21 -20.47
N ALA A 40 -2.83 7.69 -20.82
CA ALA A 40 -2.65 6.33 -21.29
C ALA A 40 -3.28 5.32 -20.31
N ALA A 41 -4.40 4.73 -20.73
CA ALA A 41 -5.02 3.61 -20.06
C ALA A 41 -4.04 2.43 -20.10
N ALA A 42 -3.34 2.22 -18.99
CA ALA A 42 -2.79 0.91 -18.69
C ALA A 42 -4.01 -0.02 -18.57
N THR A 43 -4.25 -0.80 -19.61
CA THR A 43 -5.13 -1.96 -19.55
C THR A 43 -4.56 -2.87 -18.47
N GLU A 44 -5.15 -2.84 -17.28
CA GLU A 44 -4.99 -3.91 -16.30
C GLU A 44 -5.61 -5.15 -16.94
N ALA A 45 -4.77 -5.95 -17.60
CA ALA A 45 -5.09 -7.34 -17.85
C ALA A 45 -5.40 -7.92 -16.49
N ALA A 46 -6.66 -8.31 -16.27
CA ALA A 46 -7.04 -9.12 -15.13
C ALA A 46 -6.12 -10.33 -15.13
N ALA A 47 -5.13 -10.32 -14.26
CA ALA A 47 -4.35 -11.51 -13.98
C ALA A 47 -5.35 -12.52 -13.44
N GLU A 48 -5.54 -13.62 -14.17
CA GLU A 48 -6.10 -14.80 -13.53
C GLU A 48 -5.19 -15.10 -12.34
N GLU A 49 -5.73 -14.89 -11.13
CA GLU A 49 -5.15 -15.39 -9.90
C GLU A 49 -5.23 -16.91 -9.97
N GLY A 50 -4.21 -17.51 -10.59
CA GLY A 50 -4.00 -18.95 -10.57
C GLY A 50 -4.14 -19.40 -9.12
N ALA A 51 -5.03 -20.36 -8.89
CA ALA A 51 -5.36 -20.88 -7.56
C ALA A 51 -4.07 -21.05 -6.75
N ALA A 52 -3.94 -20.25 -5.68
CA ALA A 52 -2.76 -20.27 -4.84
C ALA A 52 -2.53 -21.72 -4.37
N ALA A 53 -1.34 -22.25 -4.62
CA ALA A 53 -0.89 -23.47 -3.95
C ALA A 53 -1.08 -23.25 -2.44
N GLU A 54 -1.52 -24.28 -1.71
CA GLU A 54 -1.62 -24.18 -0.25
C GLU A 54 -0.22 -23.88 0.33
N GLY A 55 0.00 -22.62 0.75
CA GLY A 55 1.28 -22.11 1.24
C GLY A 55 1.54 -20.67 0.78
N GLY A 56 2.35 -19.93 1.52
CA GLY A 56 2.80 -18.60 1.12
C GLY A 56 3.89 -18.65 0.05
N PHE A 57 4.20 -17.49 -0.54
CA PHE A 57 5.26 -17.36 -1.53
C PHE A 57 6.66 -17.41 -0.90
N THR A 58 7.61 -18.00 -1.62
CA THR A 58 9.04 -17.80 -1.37
C THR A 58 9.59 -16.81 -2.39
N ILE A 59 10.14 -15.69 -1.91
CA ILE A 59 10.67 -14.61 -2.77
C ILE A 59 12.21 -14.62 -2.72
N GLY A 60 12.84 -14.77 -3.88
CA GLY A 60 14.29 -14.61 -4.04
C GLY A 60 14.67 -13.19 -4.49
N VAL A 61 15.62 -12.57 -3.80
CA VAL A 61 16.16 -11.24 -4.15
C VAL A 61 17.65 -11.39 -4.48
N SER A 62 17.98 -11.25 -5.76
CA SER A 62 19.37 -11.16 -6.21
C SER A 62 19.89 -9.75 -6.01
N ASN A 63 21.05 -9.65 -5.37
CA ASN A 63 21.73 -8.41 -5.08
C ASN A 63 23.19 -8.51 -5.55
N THR A 64 23.76 -7.44 -6.11
CA THR A 64 25.17 -7.40 -6.57
C THR A 64 26.10 -6.54 -5.70
N LEU A 65 25.59 -5.92 -4.63
CA LEU A 65 26.29 -4.91 -3.82
C LEU A 65 25.76 -4.95 -2.40
N VAL A 66 26.67 -5.07 -1.44
CA VAL A 66 26.41 -5.04 0.00
C VAL A 66 27.14 -3.83 0.59
N GLY A 67 26.57 -3.20 1.62
CA GLY A 67 27.15 -1.98 2.22
C GLY A 67 26.70 -0.68 1.54
N ASN A 68 25.69 -0.73 0.65
CA ASN A 68 25.05 0.46 0.08
C ASN A 68 23.71 0.69 0.78
N GLY A 69 23.58 1.82 1.47
CA GLY A 69 22.37 2.18 2.21
C GLY A 69 21.08 2.15 1.38
N TRP A 70 21.14 2.52 0.09
CA TRP A 70 19.95 2.46 -0.78
C TRP A 70 19.48 1.01 -1.02
N ARG A 71 20.42 0.09 -1.26
CA ARG A 71 20.13 -1.33 -1.50
C ARG A 71 19.64 -2.02 -0.24
N GLU A 72 20.23 -1.67 0.90
CA GLU A 72 19.82 -2.17 2.20
C GLU A 72 18.42 -1.68 2.58
N GLN A 73 18.10 -0.41 2.30
CA GLN A 73 16.75 0.13 2.46
C GLN A 73 15.74 -0.57 1.55
N MET A 74 16.09 -0.83 0.29
CA MET A 74 15.24 -1.60 -0.63
C MET A 74 14.95 -3.00 -0.09
N ILE A 75 15.98 -3.74 0.36
CA ILE A 75 15.81 -5.07 0.94
C ILE A 75 14.95 -5.02 2.21
N CYS A 76 15.12 -3.98 3.04
CA CYS A 76 14.31 -3.75 4.23
C CYS A 76 12.82 -3.56 3.86
N ALA A 77 12.53 -2.73 2.85
CA ALA A 77 11.17 -2.49 2.38
C ALA A 77 10.51 -3.77 1.84
N ILE A 78 11.25 -4.59 1.09
CA ILE A 78 10.75 -5.90 0.60
C ILE A 78 10.35 -6.80 1.76
N LYS A 79 11.22 -6.94 2.77
CA LYS A 79 10.95 -7.76 3.96
C LYS A 79 9.77 -7.21 4.77
N ALA A 80 9.68 -5.89 4.92
CA ALA A 80 8.57 -5.25 5.62
C ALA A 80 7.23 -5.54 4.94
N GLN A 81 7.18 -5.44 3.61
CA GLN A 81 5.95 -5.73 2.86
C GLN A 81 5.60 -7.21 2.86
N ALA A 82 6.60 -8.11 2.81
CA ALA A 82 6.39 -9.55 2.95
C ALA A 82 5.71 -9.90 4.28
N THR A 83 6.18 -9.31 5.38
CA THR A 83 5.55 -9.47 6.70
C THR A 83 4.16 -8.85 6.75
N ALA A 84 3.98 -7.65 6.20
CA ALA A 84 2.71 -6.93 6.27
C ALA A 84 1.61 -7.58 5.41
N SER A 85 1.97 -8.19 4.28
CA SER A 85 1.00 -8.85 3.40
C SER A 85 0.53 -10.20 3.94
N GLY A 86 1.38 -10.89 4.72
CA GLY A 86 1.10 -12.25 5.18
C GLY A 86 1.05 -13.29 4.05
N LEU A 87 1.45 -12.90 2.83
CA LEU A 87 1.44 -13.76 1.64
C LEU A 87 2.77 -14.48 1.42
N VAL A 88 3.83 -14.09 2.12
CA VAL A 88 5.20 -14.52 1.85
C VAL A 88 5.74 -15.27 3.05
N ASP A 89 6.07 -16.54 2.86
CA ASP A 89 6.63 -17.38 3.92
C ASP A 89 8.11 -17.09 4.14
N GLU A 90 8.84 -16.79 3.06
CA GLU A 90 10.29 -16.58 3.12
C GLU A 90 10.79 -15.56 2.08
N VAL A 91 11.74 -14.72 2.50
CA VAL A 91 12.52 -13.83 1.62
C VAL A 91 13.99 -14.24 1.67
N VAL A 92 14.49 -14.82 0.58
CA VAL A 92 15.89 -15.23 0.44
C VAL A 92 16.66 -14.15 -0.30
N VAL A 93 17.67 -13.56 0.36
CA VAL A 93 18.53 -12.54 -0.25
C VAL A 93 19.91 -13.12 -0.52
N VAL A 94 20.36 -13.04 -1.76
CA VAL A 94 21.67 -13.58 -2.17
C VAL A 94 22.48 -12.49 -2.82
N ASN A 95 23.76 -12.37 -2.41
CA ASN A 95 24.74 -11.56 -3.10
C ASN A 95 25.56 -12.41 -4.07
N ARG A 96 25.68 -11.98 -5.33
CA ARG A 96 26.49 -12.64 -6.37
C ARG A 96 27.32 -11.62 -7.12
#